data_AF-A0A7S6SDP6-F1
#
_entry.id   AF-A0A7S6SDP6-F1
#
_cell.length_a   1.000
_cell.length_b   1.000
_cell.length_c   1.000
_cell.angle_alpha   90.00
_cell.angle_beta   90.00
_cell.angle_gamma   90.00
#
_symmetry.space_group_name_H-M   'P 1'
#
loop_
_entity.id
_entity.type
_entity.pdbx_description
1 polymer ?
#
loop_
_entity_poly.entity_id
_entity_poly.type
_entity_poly.pdbx_seq_one_letter_code
_entity_poly.pdbx_strand_id
1 'polypeptide(L)' 'MTAREQKKLLDELKRYEPSMVPADRDAYKMMVKRQKDDEDFDTLTEQKLTALHGKYVKFKSKSDFDQFFKK' A
#
# COMPACT_ATOMS: atom_id res chain seq x y z
N MET A 1 -7.63 3.10 9.28
CA MET A 1 -7.18 1.68 9.28
C MET A 1 -6.50 1.40 10.61
N THR A 2 -6.47 0.16 11.13
CA THR A 2 -5.73 -0.12 12.37
C THR A 2 -4.22 -0.31 12.09
N ALA A 3 -3.34 -0.02 13.06
CA ALA A 3 -1.89 -0.24 12.90
C ALA A 3 -1.54 -1.70 12.53
N ARG A 4 -2.35 -2.67 12.99
CA ARG A 4 -2.21 -4.08 12.61
C ARG A 4 -2.52 -4.32 11.13
N GLU A 5 -3.55 -3.67 10.60
CA GLU A 5 -3.90 -3.75 9.17
C GLU A 5 -2.87 -3.03 8.30
N GLN A 6 -2.38 -1.86 8.72
CA GLN A 6 -1.31 -1.13 8.04
C GLN A 6 -0.06 -2.01 7.89
N LYS A 7 0.39 -2.62 9.00
CA LYS A 7 1.50 -3.58 9.00
C LYS A 7 1.26 -4.75 8.05
N LYS A 8 0.05 -5.33 8.04
CA LYS A 8 -0.29 -6.43 7.14
C LYS A 8 -0.18 -6.02 5.67
N LEU A 9 -0.72 -4.86 5.28
CA LEU A 9 -0.62 -4.37 3.91
C LEU A 9 0.84 -4.12 3.50
N LEU A 10 1.64 -3.53 4.40
CA LEU A 10 3.07 -3.30 4.15
C LEU A 10 3.83 -4.61 3.97
N ASP A 11 3.55 -5.62 4.80
CA ASP A 11 4.17 -6.95 4.69
C ASP A 11 3.80 -7.67 3.38
N GLU A 12 2.56 -7.50 2.90
CA GLU A 12 2.14 -8.02 1.59
C GLU A 12 2.83 -7.29 0.44
N LEU A 13 2.91 -5.96 0.52
CA LEU A 13 3.61 -5.09 -0.44
C LEU A 13 5.10 -5.36 -0.53
N LYS A 14 5.75 -5.77 0.58
CA LYS A 14 7.17 -6.12 0.64
C LYS A 14 7.60 -7.11 -0.43
N ARG A 15 6.72 -8.07 -0.77
CA ARG A 15 6.99 -9.09 -1.81
C ARG A 15 7.07 -8.49 -3.22
N TYR A 16 6.40 -7.37 -3.42
CA TYR A 16 6.33 -6.66 -4.70
C TYR A 16 7.26 -5.45 -4.75
N GLU A 17 7.98 -5.10 -3.67
CA GLU A 17 8.97 -4.03 -3.64
C GLU A 17 9.97 -4.08 -4.83
N PRO A 18 10.49 -5.26 -5.24
CA PRO A 18 11.38 -5.35 -6.40
C PRO A 18 10.73 -4.96 -7.74
N SER A 19 9.41 -5.14 -7.88
CA SER A 19 8.66 -4.80 -9.10
C SER A 19 8.00 -3.41 -9.04
N MET A 20 8.12 -2.71 -7.92
CA MET A 20 7.66 -1.33 -7.79
C MET A 20 8.47 -0.37 -8.65
N VAL A 21 7.80 0.64 -9.20
CA VAL A 21 8.50 1.77 -9.85
C VAL A 21 9.22 2.60 -8.78
N PRO A 22 10.29 3.35 -9.12
CA PRO A 22 11.09 4.08 -8.12
C PRO A 22 10.26 4.97 -7.20
N ALA A 23 9.33 5.76 -7.74
CA ALA A 23 8.46 6.64 -6.95
C ALA A 23 7.58 5.88 -5.94
N ASP A 24 7.01 4.74 -6.35
CA ASP A 24 6.15 3.91 -5.51
C ASP A 24 6.96 3.18 -4.44
N ARG A 25 8.19 2.74 -4.79
CA ARG A 25 9.13 2.15 -3.84
C ARG A 25 9.56 3.16 -2.77
N ASP A 26 9.81 4.40 -3.16
CA ASP A 26 10.16 5.45 -2.20
C ASP A 26 9.00 5.76 -1.26
N ALA A 27 7.77 5.84 -1.79
CA ALA A 27 6.56 5.98 -0.98
C ALA A 27 6.37 4.80 -0.01
N TYR A 28 6.53 3.56 -0.48
CA TYR A 28 6.50 2.36 0.36
C TYR A 28 7.52 2.44 1.50
N LYS A 29 8.78 2.77 1.19
CA LYS A 29 9.84 2.90 2.19
C LYS A 29 9.55 3.98 3.23
N MET A 30 8.94 5.09 2.84
CA MET A 30 8.51 6.13 3.79
C MET A 30 7.42 5.61 4.74
N MET A 31 6.43 4.87 4.22
CA MET A 31 5.38 4.26 5.06
C MET A 31 5.96 3.22 6.02
N VAL A 32 6.89 2.37 5.56
CA VAL A 32 7.58 1.38 6.42
C VAL A 32 8.35 2.06 7.55
N LYS A 33 9.01 3.19 7.29
CA LYS A 33 9.70 3.96 8.33
C LYS A 33 8.74 4.52 9.37
N ARG A 34 7.67 5.21 8.93
CA ARG A 34 6.64 5.75 9.83
C ARG A 34 6.01 4.66 10.72
N GLN A 35 5.74 3.49 10.15
CA GLN A 35 5.22 2.34 10.91
C GLN A 35 6.22 1.84 11.96
N LYS A 36 7.53 1.93 11.68
CA LYS A 36 8.59 1.51 12.61
C LYS A 36 8.76 2.50 13.75
N ASP A 37 8.55 3.77 13.48
CA ASP A 37 8.65 4.86 14.45
C ASP A 37 7.35 5.01 15.28
N ASP A 38 6.40 4.07 15.15
CA ASP A 38 5.05 4.09 15.74
C ASP A 38 4.29 5.41 15.46
N GLU A 39 4.60 6.06 14.34
CA GLU A 39 3.90 7.25 13.87
C GLU A 39 2.56 6.86 13.24
N ASP A 40 1.48 7.52 13.67
CA ASP A 40 0.17 7.36 13.07
C ASP A 40 0.15 7.84 11.61
N PHE A 41 -0.41 7.02 10.73
CA PHE A 41 -0.61 7.44 9.35
C PHE A 41 -1.75 8.44 9.27
N ASP A 42 -1.49 9.58 8.63
CA ASP A 42 -2.56 10.50 8.26
C ASP A 42 -3.49 9.84 7.21
N THR A 43 -4.69 10.40 7.05
CA THR A 43 -5.70 9.90 6.10
C THR A 43 -5.17 9.80 4.67
N LEU A 44 -4.25 10.70 4.29
CA LEU A 44 -3.62 10.70 2.97
C LEU A 44 -2.66 9.50 2.80
N THR A 45 -1.89 9.18 3.83
CA THR A 45 -0.96 8.06 3.86
C THR A 45 -1.71 6.74 3.87
N GLU A 46 -2.83 6.65 4.61
CA GLU A 46 -3.71 5.49 4.57
C GLU A 46 -4.27 5.25 3.15
N GLN A 47 -4.78 6.28 2.49
CA GLN A 47 -5.30 6.17 1.11
C GLN A 47 -4.20 5.75 0.14
N LYS A 48 -3.00 6.32 0.27
CA LYS A 48 -1.84 5.93 -0.57
C LYS A 48 -1.42 4.49 -0.33
N LEU A 49 -1.43 4.01 0.92
CA LEU A 49 -1.12 2.61 1.24
C LEU A 49 -2.13 1.67 0.60
N THR A 50 -3.42 1.96 0.69
CA THR A 50 -4.48 1.16 0.05
C THR A 50 -4.35 1.17 -1.47
N ALA A 51 -4.11 2.33 -2.08
CA ALA A 51 -3.92 2.43 -3.53
C ALA A 51 -2.67 1.68 -4.00
N LEU A 52 -1.56 1.80 -3.27
CA LEU A 52 -0.32 1.09 -3.56
C LEU A 52 -0.50 -0.42 -3.43
N HIS A 53 -1.19 -0.86 -2.38
CA HIS A 53 -1.56 -2.25 -2.17
C HIS A 53 -2.40 -2.78 -3.33
N GLY A 54 -3.49 -2.09 -3.72
CA GLY A 54 -4.31 -2.49 -4.86
C GLY A 54 -3.56 -2.51 -6.20
N LYS A 55 -2.57 -1.64 -6.38
CA LYS A 55 -1.75 -1.57 -7.61
C LYS A 55 -0.85 -2.80 -7.78
N TYR A 56 -0.25 -3.28 -6.69
CA TYR A 56 0.78 -4.33 -6.72
C TYR A 56 0.28 -5.69 -6.24
N VAL A 57 -0.54 -5.70 -5.19
CA VAL A 57 -1.19 -6.89 -4.63
C VAL A 57 -2.55 -7.02 -5.32
N LYS A 58 -2.54 -7.51 -6.57
CA LYS A 58 -3.78 -7.86 -7.25
C LYS A 58 -4.48 -8.98 -6.47
N PHE A 59 -5.67 -8.71 -5.94
CA PHE A 59 -6.59 -9.80 -5.62
C PHE A 59 -6.77 -10.64 -6.89
N LYS A 60 -6.80 -11.98 -6.75
CA LYS A 60 -6.99 -12.94 -7.87
C LYS A 60 -8.36 -12.80 -8.58
N SER A 61 -9.10 -11.73 -8.32
CA SER A 61 -10.43 -11.45 -8.85
C SER A 61 -10.33 -10.39 -9.96
N LYS A 62 -10.72 -10.77 -11.17
CA LYS A 62 -10.79 -9.89 -12.35
C LYS A 62 -11.84 -8.78 -12.22
N SER A 63 -12.74 -8.89 -11.24
CA SER A 63 -13.94 -8.07 -11.09
C SER A 63 -13.70 -6.76 -10.31
N ASP A 64 -12.72 -6.74 -9.41
CA ASP A 64 -12.46 -5.57 -8.55
C ASP A 64 -11.67 -4.45 -9.26
N PHE A 65 -11.02 -4.78 -10.38
CA PHE A 65 -10.20 -3.85 -11.15
C PHE A 65 -11.02 -2.80 -11.93
N ASP A 66 -12.26 -3.12 -12.31
CA ASP A 66 -13.13 -2.24 -13.12
C ASP A 66 -13.75 -1.10 -12.29
N GLN A 67 -13.88 -1.29 -10.96
CA GLN A 67 -14.45 -0.28 -10.06
C GLN A 67 -13.44 0.77 -9.59
N PHE A 68 -12.14 0.46 -9.58
CA PHE A 68 -11.11 1.38 -9.08
C PHE A 68 -10.63 2.41 -10.12
N PHE A 69 -10.94 2.20 -11.42
CA PHE A 69 -10.49 3.06 -12.52
C PHE A 69 -11.64 3.72 -13.31
N LYS A 70 -12.90 3.45 -12.98
CA LYS A 70 -14.02 4.20 -13.60
C LYS A 70 -14.19 5.55 -12.92
N LYS A 71 -13.75 6.55 -13.70
CA LYS A 71 -13.77 8.00 -13.55
C LYS A 71 -15.15 8.58 -13.29
#